data_AF-A0AAP9Y5R4-F1
#
_entry.id   AF-A0AAP9Y5R4-F1
#
_cell.length_a   1.000
_cell.length_b   1.000
_cell.length_c   1.000
_cell.angle_alpha   90.00
_cell.angle_beta   90.00
_cell.angle_gamma   90.00
#
_symmetry.space_group_name_H-M   'P 1'
#
loop_
_entity.id
_entity.type
_entity.pdbx_description
1 polymer ?
#
loop_
_entity_poly.entity_id
_entity_poly.type
_entity_poly.pdbx_seq_one_letter_code
_entity_poly.pdbx_strand_id
1 'polypeptide(L)'
;MTTRFDREGLHQLLYQARETSLRAAAVYEAALACAARDELADEWRAHRDAARRRAQVFGTAFDALGLDADATSHGRTAAAALGKSLLEVIAYAAQGDDRAAALRVAAECVLLIETKDQLNRTLLGIAAERITGPVAQVLKDLVEAIEADGEPRALHARGWSRELWLDALGLAAVLPPPEEVVPGPVRGELGERGGLTH
;
A
#
# COMPACT_ATOMS: atom_id res chain seq x y z
N MET A 1 -34.30 2.66 4.14
CA MET A 1 -33.66 3.74 4.94
C MET A 1 -32.69 4.46 4.02
N THR A 2 -32.99 5.68 3.62
CA THR A 2 -32.07 6.50 2.82
C THR A 2 -31.02 7.04 3.78
N THR A 3 -29.88 6.37 3.87
CA THR A 3 -28.74 6.85 4.66
C THR A 3 -28.32 8.19 4.08
N ARG A 4 -28.49 9.27 4.84
CA ARG A 4 -28.04 10.60 4.45
C ARG A 4 -26.53 10.53 4.18
N PHE A 5 -26.14 10.77 2.93
CA PHE A 5 -24.75 10.85 2.54
C PHE A 5 -24.07 12.01 3.27
N ASP A 6 -23.00 11.72 4.01
CA ASP A 6 -22.18 12.73 4.67
C ASP A 6 -21.05 13.19 3.74
N ARG A 7 -21.25 14.37 3.14
CA ARG A 7 -20.30 14.98 2.22
C ARG A 7 -18.99 15.35 2.92
N GLU A 8 -19.05 15.81 4.17
CA GLU A 8 -17.86 16.21 4.91
C GLU A 8 -16.99 15.00 5.22
N GLY A 9 -17.60 13.90 5.67
CA GLY A 9 -16.90 12.62 5.85
C GLY A 9 -16.20 12.12 4.59
N LEU A 10 -16.85 12.22 3.41
CA LEU A 10 -16.21 11.85 2.14
C LEU A 10 -15.01 12.75 1.84
N HIS A 11 -15.15 14.07 1.97
CA HIS A 11 -14.05 14.99 1.70
C HIS A 11 -12.86 14.72 2.62
N GLN A 12 -13.09 14.51 3.91
CA GLN A 12 -12.03 14.14 4.86
C GLN A 12 -11.30 12.86 4.42
N LEU A 13 -12.03 11.83 3.99
CA LEU A 13 -11.45 10.59 3.48
C LEU A 13 -10.62 10.82 2.21
N LEU A 14 -11.12 11.60 1.25
CA LEU A 14 -10.40 11.93 0.00
C LEU A 14 -9.08 12.66 0.27
N TYR A 15 -9.11 13.69 1.13
CA TYR A 15 -7.90 14.41 1.54
C TYR A 15 -6.91 13.51 2.26
N GLN A 16 -7.40 12.68 3.18
CA GLN A 16 -6.57 11.74 3.93
C GLN A 16 -5.95 10.68 3.01
N ALA A 17 -6.70 10.18 2.02
CA ALA A 17 -6.24 9.16 1.08
C ALA A 17 -5.14 9.70 0.16
N ARG A 18 -5.34 10.87 -0.45
CA ARG A 18 -4.32 11.54 -1.28
C ARG A 18 -3.03 11.78 -0.50
N GLU A 19 -3.14 12.33 0.71
CA GLU A 19 -1.99 12.56 1.57
C GLU A 19 -1.28 11.25 1.94
N THR A 20 -2.04 10.20 2.24
CA THR A 20 -1.47 8.87 2.54
C THR A 20 -0.65 8.34 1.35
N SER A 21 -1.14 8.47 0.11
CA SER A 21 -0.37 8.04 -1.08
C SER A 21 0.89 8.89 -1.31
N LEU A 22 0.85 10.20 -1.04
CA LEU A 22 2.05 11.06 -1.06
C LEU A 22 3.09 10.61 -0.02
N ARG A 23 2.62 10.29 1.20
CA ARG A 23 3.50 9.81 2.27
C ARG A 23 4.03 8.40 2.00
N ALA A 24 3.23 7.51 1.41
CA ALA A 24 3.69 6.18 0.98
C ALA A 24 4.86 6.31 -0.01
N ALA A 25 4.77 7.17 -1.01
CA ALA A 25 5.87 7.42 -1.94
C ALA A 25 7.14 7.91 -1.22
N ALA A 26 7.02 8.80 -0.24
CA ALA A 26 8.16 9.26 0.55
C ALA A 26 8.75 8.17 1.44
N VAL A 27 7.90 7.35 2.08
CA VAL A 27 8.33 6.22 2.92
C VAL A 27 9.07 5.19 2.09
N TYR A 28 8.59 4.84 0.89
CA TYR A 28 9.34 3.95 -0.01
C TYR A 28 10.69 4.54 -0.44
N GLU A 29 10.75 5.84 -0.75
CA GLU A 29 12.02 6.50 -1.09
C GLU A 29 13.02 6.42 0.07
N ALA A 30 12.57 6.65 1.31
CA ALA A 30 13.42 6.50 2.50
C ALA A 30 13.83 5.04 2.74
N ALA A 31 12.90 4.10 2.58
CA ALA A 31 13.15 2.68 2.76
C ALA A 31 14.16 2.14 1.74
N LEU A 32 14.12 2.60 0.48
CA LEU A 32 15.06 2.24 -0.57
C LEU A 32 16.52 2.51 -0.19
N ALA A 33 16.80 3.51 0.67
CA ALA A 33 18.16 3.77 1.17
C ALA A 33 18.66 2.67 2.14
N CYS A 34 17.75 1.89 2.73
CA CYS A 34 18.03 0.76 3.60
C CYS A 34 18.03 -0.59 2.86
N ALA A 35 17.47 -0.66 1.66
CA ALA A 35 17.37 -1.90 0.89
C ALA A 35 18.75 -2.52 0.62
N ALA A 36 18.89 -3.81 0.89
CA ALA A 36 20.12 -4.57 0.70
C ALA A 36 20.03 -5.64 -0.40
N ARG A 37 18.85 -5.80 -1.01
CA ARG A 37 18.54 -6.81 -2.02
C ARG A 37 17.90 -6.15 -3.24
N ASP A 38 18.29 -6.59 -4.43
CA ASP A 38 17.81 -6.00 -5.68
C ASP A 38 16.31 -6.26 -5.87
N GLU A 39 15.82 -7.46 -5.54
CA GLU A 39 14.40 -7.81 -5.70
C GLU A 39 13.51 -6.92 -4.83
N LEU A 40 13.90 -6.70 -3.56
CA LEU A 40 13.20 -5.79 -2.65
C LEU A 40 13.24 -4.35 -3.15
N ALA A 41 14.41 -3.91 -3.64
CA ALA A 41 14.57 -2.55 -4.13
C ALA A 41 13.76 -2.29 -5.40
N ASP A 42 13.66 -3.27 -6.31
CA ASP A 42 12.84 -3.18 -7.52
C ASP A 42 11.35 -3.11 -7.16
N GLU A 43 10.90 -3.96 -6.24
CA GLU A 43 9.51 -3.95 -5.78
C GLU A 43 9.14 -2.62 -5.11
N TRP A 44 9.98 -2.12 -4.20
CA TRP A 44 9.77 -0.82 -3.55
C TRP A 44 9.80 0.35 -4.53
N ARG A 45 10.64 0.30 -5.58
CA ARG A 45 10.60 1.29 -6.66
C ARG A 45 9.26 1.26 -7.39
N ALA A 46 8.77 0.08 -7.75
CA ALA A 46 7.48 -0.08 -8.41
C ALA A 46 6.33 0.46 -7.53
N HIS A 47 6.30 0.12 -6.24
CA HIS A 47 5.26 0.58 -5.31
C HIS A 47 5.34 2.09 -5.03
N ARG A 48 6.55 2.65 -4.94
CA ARG A 48 6.75 4.11 -4.86
C ARG A 48 6.14 4.82 -6.06
N ASP A 49 6.41 4.33 -7.26
CA ASP A 49 5.94 4.96 -8.48
C ASP A 49 4.42 4.79 -8.65
N ALA A 50 3.87 3.64 -8.23
CA ALA A 50 2.43 3.44 -8.09
C ALA A 50 1.80 4.43 -7.10
N ALA A 51 2.41 4.64 -5.92
CA ALA A 51 1.93 5.60 -4.93
C ALA A 51 1.93 7.05 -5.47
N ARG A 52 2.95 7.43 -6.23
CA ARG A 52 3.01 8.73 -6.94
C ARG A 52 1.88 8.86 -7.96
N ARG A 53 1.63 7.84 -8.78
CA ARG A 53 0.51 7.83 -9.74
C ARG A 53 -0.84 7.96 -9.04
N ARG A 54 -1.08 7.19 -7.95
CA ARG A 54 -2.31 7.30 -7.15
C ARG A 54 -2.53 8.72 -6.65
N ALA A 55 -1.51 9.36 -6.09
CA ALA A 55 -1.61 10.74 -5.61
C ALA A 55 -1.97 11.76 -6.71
N GLN A 56 -1.55 11.52 -7.96
CA GLN A 56 -1.92 12.33 -9.12
C GLN A 56 -3.39 12.12 -9.52
N VAL A 57 -3.87 10.88 -9.55
CA VAL A 57 -5.27 10.53 -9.88
C VAL A 57 -6.26 11.20 -8.91
N PHE A 58 -5.91 11.32 -7.63
CA PHE A 58 -6.72 12.09 -6.68
C PHE A 58 -6.90 13.55 -7.09
N GLY A 59 -5.93 14.17 -7.78
CA GLY A 59 -6.07 15.53 -8.30
C GLY A 59 -7.25 15.67 -9.27
N THR A 60 -7.36 14.76 -10.24
CA THR A 60 -8.48 14.71 -11.19
C THR A 60 -9.84 14.57 -10.48
N ALA A 61 -9.91 13.72 -9.45
CA ALA A 61 -11.13 13.56 -8.67
C ALA A 61 -11.50 14.83 -7.88
N PHE A 62 -10.51 15.57 -7.37
CA PHE A 62 -10.75 16.81 -6.65
C PHE A 62 -11.28 17.90 -7.57
N ASP A 63 -10.70 18.04 -8.76
CA ASP A 63 -11.18 18.98 -9.78
C ASP A 63 -12.64 18.69 -10.16
N ALA A 64 -12.98 17.41 -10.40
CA ALA A 64 -14.33 16.98 -10.73
C ALA A 64 -15.35 17.23 -9.60
N LEU A 65 -14.90 17.23 -8.35
CA LEU A 65 -15.72 17.50 -7.17
C LEU A 65 -15.72 18.98 -6.75
N GLY A 66 -14.93 19.84 -7.42
CA GLY A 66 -14.75 21.24 -7.04
C GLY A 66 -14.04 21.43 -5.70
N LEU A 67 -13.12 20.51 -5.36
CA LEU A 67 -12.31 20.54 -4.15
C LEU A 67 -10.95 21.16 -4.41
N ASP A 68 -10.47 21.96 -3.47
CA ASP A 68 -9.11 22.48 -3.51
C ASP A 68 -8.11 21.39 -3.08
N ALA A 69 -7.30 20.90 -4.02
CA ALA A 69 -6.25 19.90 -3.77
C ALA A 69 -5.23 20.28 -2.71
N ASP A 70 -5.05 21.57 -2.42
CA ASP A 70 -4.09 22.05 -1.43
C ASP A 70 -4.76 22.47 -0.11
N ALA A 71 -6.08 22.30 0.00
CA ALA A 71 -6.79 22.53 1.24
C ALA A 71 -6.25 21.65 2.37
N THR A 72 -6.10 22.27 3.54
CA THR A 72 -5.77 21.57 4.77
C THR A 72 -7.05 21.10 5.44
N SER A 73 -7.04 19.87 5.94
CA SER A 73 -8.13 19.29 6.73
C SER A 73 -7.55 18.54 7.93
N HIS A 74 -8.34 18.29 8.99
CA HIS A 74 -7.87 17.51 10.14
C HIS A 74 -7.42 16.11 9.72
N GLY A 75 -8.16 15.44 8.82
CA GLY A 75 -7.78 14.14 8.28
C GLY A 75 -6.47 14.17 7.50
N ARG A 76 -6.26 15.21 6.67
CA ARG A 76 -5.00 15.43 5.94
C ARG A 76 -3.83 15.65 6.88
N THR A 77 -3.99 16.56 7.85
CA THR A 77 -2.96 16.87 8.84
C THR A 77 -2.55 15.62 9.63
N ALA A 78 -3.52 14.79 10.04
CA ALA A 78 -3.24 13.55 10.73
C ALA A 78 -2.48 12.54 9.84
N ALA A 79 -2.86 12.37 8.57
CA ALA A 79 -2.12 11.51 7.64
C ALA A 79 -0.69 12.03 7.36
N ALA A 80 -0.54 13.35 7.22
CA ALA A 80 0.77 13.98 7.05
C ALA A 80 1.67 13.74 8.27
N ALA A 81 1.14 13.90 9.48
CA ALA A 81 1.86 13.65 10.72
C ALA A 81 2.27 12.18 10.87
N LEU A 82 1.38 11.24 10.59
CA LEU A 82 1.70 9.81 10.60
C LEU A 82 2.84 9.48 9.62
N GLY A 83 2.73 9.94 8.37
CA GLY A 83 3.78 9.71 7.37
C GLY A 83 5.12 10.35 7.76
N LYS A 84 5.09 11.56 8.35
CA LYS A 84 6.29 12.21 8.87
C LYS A 84 6.94 11.40 9.99
N SER A 85 6.16 10.88 10.94
CA SER A 85 6.69 10.02 12.01
C SER A 85 7.36 8.76 11.48
N LEU A 86 6.79 8.11 10.45
CA LEU A 86 7.42 6.95 9.82
C LEU A 86 8.77 7.30 9.18
N LEU A 87 8.87 8.45 8.50
CA LEU A 87 10.13 8.93 7.93
C LEU A 87 11.19 9.21 9.02
N GLU A 88 10.77 9.82 10.13
CA GLU A 88 11.66 10.07 11.27
C GLU A 88 12.15 8.77 11.91
N VAL A 89 11.30 7.75 12.01
CA VAL A 89 11.65 6.42 12.52
C VAL A 89 12.68 5.72 11.62
N ILE A 90 12.49 5.76 10.29
CA ILE A 90 13.46 5.23 9.33
C ILE A 90 14.80 5.96 9.48
N ALA A 91 14.76 7.30 9.51
CA ALA A 91 15.96 8.12 9.64
C ALA A 91 16.70 7.85 10.95
N TYR A 92 15.98 7.65 12.06
CA TYR A 92 16.57 7.30 13.35
C TYR A 92 17.27 5.93 13.30
N ALA A 93 16.61 4.91 12.74
CA ALA A 93 17.20 3.58 12.64
C ALA A 93 18.46 3.56 11.74
N ALA A 94 18.47 4.37 10.68
CA ALA A 94 19.61 4.50 9.77
C ALA A 94 20.85 5.20 10.38
N GLN A 95 20.73 5.82 11.56
CA GLN A 95 21.87 6.40 12.29
C GLN A 95 22.70 5.34 13.03
N GLY A 96 22.16 4.13 13.22
CA GLY A 96 22.88 3.03 13.87
C GLY A 96 23.83 2.30 12.90
N ASP A 97 24.76 1.52 13.47
CA ASP A 97 25.72 0.74 12.69
C ASP A 97 25.13 -0.57 12.13
N ASP A 98 23.97 -1.01 12.62
CA ASP A 98 23.30 -2.22 12.14
C ASP A 98 22.36 -1.92 10.96
N ARG A 99 22.91 -2.08 9.75
CA ARG A 99 22.15 -1.91 8.49
C ARG A 99 20.96 -2.88 8.37
N ALA A 100 21.05 -4.08 8.94
CA ALA A 100 19.97 -5.05 8.89
C ALA A 100 18.82 -4.63 9.84
N ALA A 101 19.14 -4.04 11.00
CA ALA A 101 18.14 -3.43 11.88
C ALA A 101 17.44 -2.24 11.19
N ALA A 102 18.19 -1.37 10.51
CA ALA A 102 17.60 -0.26 9.75
C ALA A 102 16.64 -0.77 8.66
N LEU A 103 17.02 -1.83 7.94
CA LEU A 103 16.14 -2.46 6.94
C LEU A 103 14.86 -3.04 7.55
N ARG A 104 14.93 -3.69 8.72
CA ARG A 104 13.74 -4.20 9.43
C ARG A 104 12.78 -3.07 9.77
N VAL A 105 13.29 -1.99 10.35
CA VAL A 105 12.47 -0.81 10.70
C VAL A 105 11.85 -0.17 9.46
N ALA A 106 12.61 -0.08 8.36
CA ALA A 106 12.08 0.42 7.09
C ALA A 106 10.95 -0.45 6.54
N ALA A 107 11.08 -1.78 6.59
CA ALA A 107 10.03 -2.70 6.16
C ALA A 107 8.76 -2.60 7.03
N GLU A 108 8.89 -2.42 8.34
CA GLU A 108 7.75 -2.16 9.24
C GLU A 108 7.05 -0.84 8.91
N CYS A 109 7.82 0.22 8.64
CA CYS A 109 7.24 1.51 8.24
C CYS A 109 6.49 1.42 6.90
N VAL A 110 7.02 0.65 5.93
CA VAL A 110 6.32 0.33 4.67
C VAL A 110 5.02 -0.42 4.94
N LEU A 111 5.02 -1.43 5.81
CA LEU A 111 3.81 -2.17 6.19
C LEU A 111 2.74 -1.26 6.81
N LEU A 112 3.13 -0.37 7.73
CA LEU A 112 2.20 0.54 8.39
C LEU A 112 1.55 1.52 7.41
N ILE A 113 2.33 2.10 6.48
CA ILE A 113 1.78 3.04 5.51
C ILE A 113 0.89 2.35 4.46
N GLU A 114 1.26 1.14 4.00
CA GLU A 114 0.44 0.36 3.07
C GLU A 114 -0.85 -0.14 3.71
N THR A 115 -0.83 -0.49 4.99
CA THR A 115 -2.05 -0.83 5.74
C THR A 115 -3.02 0.36 5.77
N LYS A 116 -2.49 1.57 5.96
CA LYS A 116 -3.30 2.79 5.96
C LYS A 116 -3.82 3.15 4.56
N ASP A 117 -3.00 3.01 3.52
CA ASP A 117 -3.38 3.22 2.11
C ASP A 117 -4.48 2.23 1.71
N GLN A 118 -4.31 0.94 2.01
CA GLN A 118 -5.30 -0.10 1.74
C GLN A 118 -6.64 0.22 2.41
N LEU A 119 -6.65 0.58 3.70
CA LEU A 119 -7.87 0.99 4.40
C LEU A 119 -8.57 2.15 3.67
N ASN A 120 -7.83 3.19 3.28
CA ASN A 120 -8.40 4.33 2.57
C ASN A 120 -9.03 3.90 1.23
N ARG A 121 -8.34 3.08 0.44
CA ARG A 121 -8.84 2.59 -0.85
C ARG A 121 -10.09 1.73 -0.67
N THR A 122 -10.09 0.82 0.29
CA THR A 122 -11.27 0.00 0.61
C THR A 122 -12.47 0.85 1.01
N LEU A 123 -12.27 1.88 1.84
CA LEU A 123 -13.36 2.78 2.23
C LEU A 123 -13.89 3.60 1.04
N LEU A 124 -13.02 4.06 0.14
CA LEU A 124 -13.41 4.73 -1.10
C LEU A 124 -14.19 3.81 -2.03
N GLY A 125 -13.78 2.54 -2.17
CA GLY A 125 -14.51 1.52 -2.91
C GLY A 125 -15.92 1.29 -2.34
N ILE A 126 -16.03 1.13 -1.01
CA ILE A 126 -17.33 1.02 -0.34
C ILE A 126 -18.18 2.28 -0.58
N ALA A 127 -17.58 3.47 -0.55
CA ALA A 127 -18.28 4.73 -0.80
C ALA A 127 -18.77 4.81 -2.24
N ALA A 128 -17.95 4.43 -3.23
CA ALA A 128 -18.29 4.41 -4.65
C ALA A 128 -19.51 3.52 -4.96
N GLU A 129 -19.64 2.39 -4.25
CA GLU A 129 -20.76 1.46 -4.41
C GLU A 129 -22.05 1.92 -3.71
N ARG A 130 -21.95 2.73 -2.65
CA ARG A 130 -23.10 3.11 -1.82
C ARG A 130 -23.63 4.51 -2.08
N ILE A 131 -22.79 5.41 -2.60
CA ILE A 131 -23.18 6.78 -2.94
C ILE A 131 -23.91 6.77 -4.28
N THR A 132 -24.90 7.64 -4.41
CA THR A 132 -25.67 7.83 -5.65
C THR A 132 -25.52 9.24 -6.19
N GLY A 133 -25.88 9.44 -7.46
CA GLY A 133 -25.79 10.72 -8.14
C GLY A 133 -24.39 11.01 -8.71
N PRO A 134 -24.12 12.26 -9.14
CA PRO A 134 -22.91 12.61 -9.91
C PRO A 134 -21.58 12.28 -9.20
N VAL A 135 -21.55 12.39 -7.87
CA VAL A 135 -20.36 12.06 -7.06
C VAL A 135 -19.99 10.58 -7.16
N ALA A 136 -20.98 9.69 -7.33
CA ALA A 136 -20.74 8.26 -7.40
C ALA A 136 -19.86 7.89 -8.60
N GLN A 137 -20.08 8.52 -9.76
CA GLN A 137 -19.28 8.24 -10.95
C GLN A 137 -17.82 8.67 -10.74
N VAL A 138 -17.60 9.87 -10.19
CA VAL A 138 -16.24 10.34 -9.88
C VAL A 138 -15.50 9.39 -8.95
N LEU A 139 -16.19 8.84 -7.94
CA LEU A 139 -15.57 7.87 -7.02
C LEU A 139 -15.28 6.52 -7.69
N LYS A 140 -16.16 6.05 -8.58
CA LYS A 140 -15.91 4.82 -9.35
C LYS A 140 -14.70 4.96 -10.25
N ASP A 141 -14.62 6.06 -10.99
CA ASP A 141 -13.48 6.36 -11.86
C ASP A 141 -12.17 6.48 -11.06
N LEU A 142 -12.23 7.13 -9.89
CA LEU A 142 -11.11 7.21 -8.96
C LEU A 142 -10.67 5.83 -8.45
N VAL A 143 -11.61 5.00 -7.99
CA VAL A 143 -11.33 3.67 -7.44
C VAL A 143 -10.72 2.76 -8.50
N GLU A 144 -11.30 2.74 -9.70
CA GLU A 144 -10.76 2.00 -10.84
C GLU A 144 -9.30 2.41 -11.13
N ALA A 145 -9.04 3.71 -11.21
CA ALA A 145 -7.71 4.21 -11.52
C ALA A 145 -6.66 3.95 -10.42
N ILE A 146 -7.03 3.97 -9.13
CA ILE A 146 -6.09 3.69 -8.02
C ILE A 146 -5.91 2.19 -7.74
N GLU A 147 -6.81 1.34 -8.24
CA GLU A 147 -6.72 -0.12 -8.14
C GLU A 147 -6.11 -0.77 -9.38
N ALA A 148 -5.95 -0.03 -10.49
CA ALA A 148 -5.32 -0.51 -11.73
C ALA A 148 -3.94 -1.14 -11.53
N ASP A 149 -3.20 -0.75 -10.47
CA ASP A 149 -1.90 -1.30 -10.13
C ASP A 149 -1.96 -2.67 -9.39
N GLY A 150 -3.14 -3.30 -9.24
CA GLY A 150 -3.40 -4.76 -9.07
C GLY A 150 -2.81 -5.55 -7.89
N GLU A 151 -1.65 -5.16 -7.36
CA GLU A 151 -0.84 -5.96 -6.46
C GLU A 151 -1.27 -5.79 -4.99
N PRO A 152 -1.31 -6.88 -4.21
CA PRO A 152 -1.66 -6.84 -2.79
C PRO A 152 -0.47 -6.33 -1.96
N ARG A 153 -0.06 -5.07 -2.16
CA ARG A 153 1.10 -4.41 -1.53
C ARG A 153 1.20 -4.58 -0.01
N ALA A 154 0.08 -4.46 0.71
CA ALA A 154 0.07 -4.66 2.16
C ALA A 154 0.39 -6.12 2.56
N LEU A 155 0.01 -7.10 1.73
CA LEU A 155 0.35 -8.51 1.92
C LEU A 155 1.85 -8.74 1.68
N HIS A 156 2.40 -8.16 0.62
CA HIS A 156 3.84 -8.24 0.29
C HIS A 156 4.69 -7.56 1.35
N ALA A 157 4.34 -6.34 1.75
CA ALA A 157 5.01 -5.60 2.83
C ALA A 157 5.00 -6.39 4.15
N ARG A 158 3.90 -7.10 4.45
CA ARG A 158 3.81 -7.99 5.61
C ARG A 158 4.73 -9.19 5.48
N GLY A 159 4.81 -9.81 4.30
CA GLY A 159 5.75 -10.88 3.99
C GLY A 159 7.18 -10.43 4.26
N TRP A 160 7.61 -9.31 3.67
CA TRP A 160 8.96 -8.78 3.86
C TRP A 160 9.29 -8.50 5.33
N SER A 161 8.40 -7.81 6.04
CA SER A 161 8.61 -7.54 7.47
C SER A 161 8.74 -8.83 8.28
N ARG A 162 7.90 -9.86 8.02
CA ARG A 162 7.98 -11.17 8.68
C ARG A 162 9.32 -11.85 8.44
N GLU A 163 9.72 -11.99 7.18
CA GLU A 163 10.89 -12.78 6.80
C GLU A 163 12.20 -12.12 7.27
N LEU A 164 12.28 -10.78 7.25
CA LEU A 164 13.42 -10.04 7.79
C LEU A 164 13.56 -10.20 9.32
N TRP A 165 12.45 -10.36 10.05
CA TRP A 165 12.49 -10.66 11.49
C TRP A 165 12.85 -12.13 11.76
N LEU A 166 12.35 -13.07 10.96
CA LEU A 166 12.73 -14.48 11.10
C LEU A 166 14.25 -14.64 10.93
N ASP A 167 14.83 -13.97 9.94
CA ASP A 167 16.28 -13.94 9.71
C ASP A 167 17.04 -13.38 10.93
N ALA A 168 16.57 -12.26 11.48
CA ALA A 168 17.16 -11.62 12.67
C ALA A 168 17.13 -12.51 13.92
N LEU A 169 16.11 -13.37 14.03
CA LEU A 169 15.93 -14.30 15.14
C LEU A 169 16.68 -15.62 14.95
N GLY A 170 17.39 -15.80 13.83
CA GLY A 170 18.06 -17.05 13.49
C GLY A 170 17.08 -18.18 13.15
N LEU A 171 15.85 -17.84 12.76
CA LEU A 171 14.82 -18.78 12.32
C LEU A 171 14.87 -18.92 10.78
N ALA A 172 14.21 -19.97 10.26
CA ALA A 172 14.18 -20.20 8.82
C ALA A 172 13.32 -19.13 8.11
N ALA A 173 13.99 -18.17 7.46
CA ALA A 173 13.38 -17.14 6.62
C ALA A 173 13.39 -17.55 5.13
N VAL A 174 12.39 -17.07 4.38
CA VAL A 174 12.28 -17.21 2.93
C VAL A 174 12.32 -15.81 2.30
N LEU A 175 13.44 -15.47 1.67
CA LEU A 175 13.66 -14.16 1.05
C LEU A 175 13.98 -14.34 -0.46
N PRO A 176 13.13 -13.86 -1.39
CA PRO A 176 11.92 -13.05 -1.16
C PRO A 176 10.77 -13.83 -0.50
N PRO A 177 9.83 -13.15 0.17
CA PRO A 177 8.67 -13.78 0.79
C PRO A 177 7.86 -14.64 -0.19
N PRO A 178 7.21 -15.73 0.27
CA PRO A 178 6.33 -16.54 -0.57
C PRO A 178 5.22 -15.74 -1.25
N GLU A 179 4.79 -14.65 -0.63
CA GLU A 179 3.78 -13.73 -1.17
C GLU A 179 4.23 -13.05 -2.48
N GLU A 180 5.54 -12.89 -2.73
CA GLU A 180 6.08 -12.38 -4.01
C GLU A 180 5.93 -13.40 -5.15
N VAL A 181 5.87 -14.69 -4.80
CA VAL A 181 5.74 -15.77 -5.78
C VAL A 181 4.27 -16.08 -5.91
N VAL A 182 3.61 -15.51 -6.92
CA VAL A 182 2.27 -15.98 -7.33
C VAL A 182 2.36 -17.50 -7.47
N PRO A 183 1.54 -18.30 -6.77
CA PRO A 183 1.53 -19.73 -7.02
C PRO A 183 1.11 -19.91 -8.47
N GLY A 184 2.03 -20.40 -9.31
CA GLY A 184 1.63 -21.01 -10.57
C GLY A 184 0.54 -22.04 -10.28
N PRO A 185 -0.39 -22.30 -11.23
CA PRO A 185 -1.51 -23.18 -10.98
C PRO A 185 -0.97 -24.48 -10.40
N VAL A 186 -1.50 -24.87 -9.23
CA VAL A 186 -1.21 -26.18 -8.63
C VAL A 186 -1.51 -27.19 -9.71
N ARG A 187 -0.47 -27.81 -10.30
CA ARG A 187 -0.66 -28.95 -11.19
C ARG A 187 -1.34 -30.01 -10.34
N GLY A 188 -2.65 -30.14 -10.54
CA GLY A 188 -3.43 -31.21 -10.00
C GLY A 188 -2.73 -32.53 -10.28
N GLU A 189 -2.57 -33.30 -9.22
CA GLU A 189 -2.81 -34.74 -9.20
C GLU A 189 -2.85 -35.40 -10.59
N LEU A 190 -1.68 -35.69 -11.14
CA LEU A 190 -1.53 -36.78 -12.10
C LEU A 190 -0.61 -37.82 -11.46
N GLY A 191 -1.12 -38.38 -10.37
CA GLY A 191 -0.72 -39.70 -9.90
C GLY A 191 -1.22 -40.74 -10.91
N GLU A 192 -0.28 -41.19 -11.72
CA GLU A 192 -0.29 -42.35 -12.60
C GLU A 192 -1.34 -43.41 -12.21
N ARG A 193 -2.43 -43.52 -12.98
CA ARG A 193 -3.08 -44.82 -13.19
C ARG A 193 -2.42 -45.48 -14.38
N GLY A 194 -1.28 -46.12 -14.11
CA GLY A 194 -0.69 -47.10 -15.00
C GLY A 194 -1.71 -48.21 -15.26
N GLY A 195 -2.14 -48.33 -16.51
CA GLY A 195 -2.92 -49.45 -16.97
C GLY A 195 -2.10 -50.74 -16.89
N LEU A 196 -2.66 -51.76 -16.24
CA LEU A 196 -2.22 -53.13 -16.40
C LEU A 196 -3.31 -53.87 -17.18
N THR A 197 -3.12 -53.92 -18.48
CA THR A 197 -3.59 -55.03 -19.31
C THR A 197 -2.54 -56.12 -19.23
N HIS A 198 -2.84 -57.21 -18.53
CA HIS A 198 -2.66 -58.60 -18.96
C HIS A 198 -3.30 -59.55 -17.95
#